data_AF-A0A9P5M6P4-F1
#
_entry.id   AF-A0A9P5M6P4-F1
#
_cell.length_a   1.000
_cell.length_b   1.000
_cell.length_c   1.000
_cell.angle_alpha   90.00
_cell.angle_beta   90.00
_cell.angle_gamma   90.00
#
_symmetry.space_group_name_H-M   'P 1'
#
loop_
_entity.id
_entity.type
_entity.pdbx_description
1 polymer ?
#
loop_
_entity_poly.entity_id
_entity_poly.type
_entity_poly.pdbx_seq_one_letter_code
_entity_poly.pdbx_strand_id
1 'polypeptide(L)'
;MTSISPESLLSALETIASNPPASLLENHVLKTKLRLAARDSSPVLETPADALARVLLSQHVYSAFGAIKENGQYYMLSSSYALFADSTFTKEVVTFADFLGPAYLALPRFLADRKYKNPTDPQNTAVQTAFHYQNKDLFGILRENPDTAQGFATLMNTWA
;
A
#
# COMPACT_ATOMS: atom_id res chain seq x y z
N MET A 1 28.94 5.50 21.98
CA MET A 1 28.19 5.24 20.73
C MET A 1 29.04 5.79 19.59
N THR A 2 29.54 4.94 18.70
CA THR A 2 30.28 5.39 17.52
C THR A 2 29.30 6.00 16.52
N SER A 3 29.40 7.30 16.28
CA SER A 3 28.61 7.98 15.25
C SER A 3 29.09 7.51 13.88
N ILE A 4 28.21 6.95 13.06
CA ILE A 4 28.48 6.73 11.63
C ILE A 4 28.37 8.09 10.92
N SER A 5 29.24 8.35 9.93
CA SER A 5 29.09 9.54 9.09
C SER A 5 27.94 9.34 8.07
N PRO A 6 27.27 10.40 7.61
CA PRO A 6 26.24 10.29 6.57
C PRO A 6 26.73 9.59 5.30
N GLU A 7 27.97 9.85 4.88
CA GLU A 7 28.58 9.26 3.68
C GLU A 7 28.83 7.76 3.87
N SER A 8 29.28 7.37 5.06
CA SER A 8 29.49 5.96 5.41
C SER A 8 28.17 5.20 5.46
N LEU A 9 27.11 5.85 5.96
CA LEU A 9 25.75 5.28 5.96
C LEU A 9 25.22 5.12 4.54
N LEU A 10 25.36 6.14 3.70
CA LEU A 10 24.95 6.10 2.29
C LEU A 10 25.65 4.95 1.56
N SER A 11 26.98 4.86 1.66
CA SER A 11 27.76 3.79 1.03
C SER A 11 27.34 2.40 1.50
N ALA A 12 27.03 2.24 2.79
CA ALA A 12 26.52 0.98 3.32
C ALA A 12 25.15 0.62 2.73
N LEU A 13 24.24 1.60 2.61
CA LEU A 13 22.92 1.40 2.01
C LEU A 13 23.00 1.06 0.51
N GLU A 14 23.86 1.75 -0.24
CA GLU A 14 24.13 1.44 -1.65
C GLU A 14 24.70 0.03 -1.82
N THR A 15 25.63 -0.37 -0.95
CA THR A 15 26.18 -1.73 -0.95
C THR A 15 25.10 -2.78 -0.71
N ILE A 16 24.20 -2.54 0.25
CA ILE A 16 23.06 -3.44 0.52
C ILE A 16 22.11 -3.49 -0.69
N ALA A 17 21.88 -2.38 -1.37
CA ALA A 17 20.99 -2.33 -2.53
C ALA A 17 21.56 -3.06 -3.74
N SER A 18 22.87 -2.94 -3.99
CA SER A 18 23.55 -3.59 -5.12
C SER A 18 23.92 -5.05 -4.86
N ASN A 19 24.30 -5.40 -3.64
CA ASN A 19 24.73 -6.75 -3.27
C ASN A 19 24.32 -7.08 -1.81
N PRO A 20 23.04 -7.43 -1.57
CA PRO A 20 22.54 -7.66 -0.22
C PRO A 20 23.26 -8.85 0.44
N PRO A 21 23.80 -8.71 1.66
CA PRO A 21 24.46 -9.82 2.36
C PRO A 21 23.51 -11.01 2.56
N ALA A 22 24.01 -12.24 2.40
CA ALA A 22 23.22 -13.46 2.62
C ALA A 22 22.56 -13.49 4.01
N SER A 23 23.29 -13.03 5.03
CA SER A 23 22.78 -12.91 6.41
C SER A 23 21.58 -11.97 6.56
N LEU A 24 21.45 -10.96 5.69
CA LEU A 24 20.28 -10.09 5.64
C LEU A 24 19.10 -10.78 4.92
N LEU A 25 19.38 -11.56 3.88
CA LEU A 25 18.36 -12.28 3.12
C LEU A 25 17.73 -13.42 3.92
N GLU A 26 18.55 -14.15 4.68
CA GLU A 26 18.12 -15.30 5.49
C GLU A 26 17.42 -14.88 6.79
N ASN A 27 17.74 -13.69 7.32
CA ASN A 27 17.16 -13.18 8.56
C ASN A 27 15.95 -12.26 8.31
N HIS A 28 14.75 -12.86 8.28
CA HIS A 28 13.48 -12.13 8.08
C HIS A 28 13.23 -11.00 9.10
N VAL A 29 13.66 -11.16 10.35
CA VAL A 29 13.48 -10.15 11.40
C VAL A 29 14.35 -8.94 11.10
N LEU A 30 15.62 -9.16 10.79
CA LEU A 30 16.57 -8.09 10.44
C LEU A 30 16.13 -7.37 9.16
N LYS A 31 15.73 -8.11 8.13
CA LYS A 31 15.18 -7.57 6.88
C LYS A 31 13.97 -6.67 7.13
N THR A 32 13.04 -7.12 7.97
CA THR A 32 11.86 -6.33 8.33
C THR A 32 12.23 -5.05 9.07
N LYS A 33 13.13 -5.13 10.06
CA LYS A 33 13.58 -3.96 10.82
C LYS A 33 14.29 -2.94 9.92
N LEU A 34 15.16 -3.40 9.03
CA LEU A 34 15.86 -2.51 8.08
C LEU A 34 14.87 -1.83 7.13
N ARG A 35 13.87 -2.58 6.61
CA ARG A 35 12.80 -2.01 5.78
C ARG A 35 12.00 -0.94 6.51
N LEU A 36 11.63 -1.19 7.77
CA LEU A 36 10.89 -0.21 8.59
C LEU A 36 11.76 1.02 8.86
N ALA A 37 13.03 0.84 9.22
CA ALA A 37 13.95 1.96 9.43
C ALA A 37 14.12 2.82 8.17
N ALA A 38 14.28 2.20 6.99
CA ALA A 38 14.37 2.92 5.72
C ALA A 38 13.07 3.68 5.41
N ARG A 39 11.91 3.04 5.59
CA ARG A 39 10.59 3.67 5.40
C ARG A 39 10.41 4.88 6.31
N ASP A 40 10.75 4.74 7.60
CA ASP A 40 10.55 5.79 8.59
C ASP A 40 11.57 6.94 8.43
N SER A 41 12.72 6.67 7.77
CA SER A 41 13.71 7.70 7.42
C SER A 41 13.32 8.50 6.18
N SER A 42 12.56 7.91 5.23
CA SER A 42 12.19 8.58 3.97
C SER A 42 11.50 9.94 4.19
N PRO A 43 10.45 10.08 5.04
CA PRO A 43 9.79 11.36 5.27
C PRO A 43 10.69 12.44 5.86
N VAL A 44 11.78 12.07 6.55
CA VAL A 44 12.73 13.02 7.14
C VAL A 44 13.65 13.62 6.07
N LEU A 45 13.84 12.90 4.97
CA LEU A 45 14.70 13.30 3.85
C LEU A 45 13.91 13.94 2.70
N GLU A 46 12.58 13.76 2.66
CA GLU A 46 11.69 14.33 1.65
C GLU A 46 11.53 15.85 1.82
N THR A 47 11.58 16.60 0.72
CA THR A 47 11.06 17.96 0.70
C THR A 47 9.52 17.93 0.64
N PRO A 48 8.82 19.03 0.97
CA PRO A 48 7.36 19.10 0.80
C PRO A 48 6.89 18.81 -0.64
N ALA A 49 7.71 19.17 -1.64
CA ALA A 49 7.42 18.87 -3.04
C ALA A 49 7.52 17.36 -3.34
N ASP A 50 8.53 16.68 -2.77
CA ASP A 50 8.71 15.23 -2.92
C ASP A 50 7.54 14.47 -2.27
N ALA A 51 7.10 14.92 -1.09
CA ALA A 51 5.95 14.35 -0.42
C ALA A 51 4.66 14.50 -1.25
N LEU A 52 4.44 15.65 -1.87
CA LEU A 52 3.31 15.88 -2.79
C LEU A 52 3.41 15.02 -4.04
N ALA A 53 4.58 14.93 -4.66
CA ALA A 53 4.80 14.07 -5.82
C ALA A 53 4.50 12.60 -5.48
N ARG A 54 4.94 12.11 -4.30
CA ARG A 54 4.65 10.76 -3.81
C ARG A 54 3.17 10.53 -3.50
N VAL A 55 2.39 11.56 -3.17
CA VAL A 55 0.94 11.39 -2.89
C VAL A 55 0.11 11.53 -4.16
N LEU A 56 0.52 12.39 -5.10
CA LEU A 56 -0.30 12.81 -6.24
C LEU A 56 0.09 12.15 -7.56
N LEU A 57 1.32 11.64 -7.72
CA LEU A 57 1.81 11.11 -9.01
C LEU A 57 2.00 9.59 -8.96
N SER A 58 1.05 8.86 -9.55
CA SER A 58 1.01 7.38 -9.56
C SER A 58 2.31 6.71 -10.01
N GLN A 59 3.02 7.25 -11.00
CA GLN A 59 4.30 6.67 -11.46
C GLN A 59 5.43 6.86 -10.44
N HIS A 60 5.51 8.03 -9.81
CA HIS A 60 6.51 8.28 -8.76
C HIS A 60 6.18 7.49 -7.49
N VAL A 61 4.90 7.29 -7.20
CA VAL A 61 4.42 6.35 -6.17
C VAL A 61 4.96 4.96 -6.46
N TYR A 62 4.69 4.41 -7.65
CA TYR A 62 5.13 3.05 -7.99
C TYR A 62 6.65 2.91 -8.00
N SER A 63 7.40 3.92 -8.46
CA SER A 63 8.87 3.91 -8.43
C SER A 63 9.41 4.00 -6.99
N ALA A 64 8.88 4.92 -6.19
CA ALA A 64 9.29 5.10 -4.79
C ALA A 64 9.00 3.87 -3.92
N PHE A 65 7.92 3.13 -4.22
CA PHE A 65 7.63 1.85 -3.55
C PHE A 65 8.39 0.66 -4.15
N GLY A 66 9.23 0.87 -5.17
CA GLY A 66 9.99 -0.18 -5.83
C GLY A 66 9.13 -1.16 -6.63
N ALA A 67 7.90 -0.76 -6.95
CA ALA A 67 6.99 -1.53 -7.79
C ALA A 67 7.46 -1.54 -9.24
N ILE A 68 7.91 -0.38 -9.73
CA ILE A 68 8.51 -0.24 -11.06
C ILE A 68 9.95 0.22 -10.93
N LYS A 69 10.81 -0.28 -11.81
CA LYS A 69 12.17 0.20 -12.03
C LYS A 69 12.23 0.91 -13.38
N GLU A 70 12.79 2.10 -13.39
CA GLU A 70 13.06 2.84 -14.62
C GLU A 70 14.35 2.31 -15.26
N ASN A 71 14.28 1.94 -16.53
CA ASN A 71 15.42 1.51 -17.34
C ASN A 71 15.44 2.31 -18.65
N GLY A 72 16.01 3.51 -18.60
CA GLY A 72 16.02 4.43 -19.73
C GLY A 72 14.60 4.89 -20.08
N GLN A 73 14.09 4.50 -21.25
CA GLN A 73 12.76 4.89 -21.73
C GLN A 73 11.61 3.98 -21.27
N TYR A 74 11.91 2.90 -20.54
CA TYR A 74 10.91 1.89 -20.17
C TYR A 74 10.83 1.68 -18.66
N TYR A 75 9.64 1.31 -18.19
CA TYR A 75 9.41 0.87 -16.81
C TYR A 75 9.27 -0.65 -16.77
N MET A 76 9.99 -1.29 -15.85
CA MET A 76 9.90 -2.74 -15.61
C MET A 76 9.31 -3.00 -14.23
N LEU A 77 8.35 -3.93 -14.15
CA LEU A 77 7.79 -4.35 -12.87
C LEU A 77 8.84 -5.14 -12.07
N SER A 78 9.00 -4.81 -10.80
CA SER A 78 9.86 -5.54 -9.88
C SER A 78 9.33 -6.96 -9.66
N SER A 79 10.22 -7.94 -9.48
CA SER A 79 9.83 -9.34 -9.21
C SER A 79 8.97 -9.48 -7.95
N SER A 80 9.16 -8.60 -6.96
CA SER A 80 8.31 -8.55 -5.75
C SER A 80 6.87 -8.14 -6.03
N TYR A 81 6.59 -7.60 -7.22
CA TYR A 81 5.29 -7.18 -7.71
C TYR A 81 4.80 -8.04 -8.87
N ALA A 82 5.49 -9.14 -9.20
CA ALA A 82 5.17 -9.99 -10.35
C ALA A 82 3.73 -10.52 -10.33
N LEU A 83 3.13 -10.66 -9.14
CA LEU A 83 1.73 -11.05 -9.01
C LEU A 83 0.76 -10.07 -9.69
N PHE A 84 1.09 -8.77 -9.75
CA PHE A 84 0.29 -7.78 -10.49
C PHE A 84 0.43 -7.90 -12.02
N ALA A 85 1.33 -8.75 -12.52
CA ALA A 85 1.36 -9.11 -13.94
C ALA A 85 0.35 -10.23 -14.27
N ASP A 86 -0.16 -10.97 -13.28
CA ASP A 86 -1.22 -11.95 -13.48
C ASP A 86 -2.54 -11.22 -13.75
N SER A 87 -3.13 -11.46 -14.92
CA SER A 87 -4.30 -10.72 -15.38
C SER A 87 -5.55 -11.03 -14.56
N THR A 88 -5.68 -12.26 -14.05
CA THR A 88 -6.78 -12.65 -13.17
C THR A 88 -6.65 -11.93 -11.84
N PHE A 89 -5.52 -12.05 -11.15
CA PHE A 89 -5.27 -11.35 -9.90
C PHE A 89 -5.48 -9.85 -10.04
N THR A 90 -4.87 -9.22 -11.05
CA THR A 90 -4.99 -7.78 -11.26
C THR A 90 -6.43 -7.33 -11.50
N LYS A 91 -7.19 -8.06 -12.32
CA LYS A 91 -8.60 -7.75 -12.54
C LYS A 91 -9.37 -7.77 -11.21
N GLU A 92 -9.21 -8.85 -10.43
CA GLU A 92 -9.93 -9.05 -9.17
C GLU A 92 -9.55 -8.01 -8.11
N VAL A 93 -8.26 -7.65 -8.01
CA VAL A 93 -7.79 -6.57 -7.11
C VAL A 93 -8.34 -5.22 -7.54
N VAL A 94 -8.33 -4.89 -8.83
CA VAL A 94 -8.89 -3.64 -9.35
C VAL A 94 -10.38 -3.57 -9.08
N THR A 95 -11.14 -4.64 -9.34
CA THR A 95 -12.57 -4.71 -9.06
C THR A 95 -12.88 -4.44 -7.57
N PHE A 96 -12.10 -5.01 -6.65
CA PHE A 96 -12.28 -4.74 -5.23
C PHE A 96 -11.83 -3.33 -4.82
N ALA A 97 -10.74 -2.82 -5.40
CA ALA A 97 -10.25 -1.46 -5.15
C ALA A 97 -11.25 -0.39 -5.62
N ASP A 98 -11.83 -0.57 -6.82
CA ASP A 98 -12.87 0.31 -7.37
C ASP A 98 -14.11 0.33 -6.47
N PHE A 99 -14.48 -0.81 -5.90
CA PHE A 99 -15.53 -0.88 -4.89
C PHE A 99 -15.17 -0.15 -3.60
N LEU A 100 -13.93 -0.22 -3.11
CA LEU A 100 -13.55 0.51 -1.88
C LEU A 100 -13.35 2.02 -2.10
N GLY A 101 -13.06 2.45 -3.32
CA GLY A 101 -12.81 3.84 -3.68
C GLY A 101 -13.85 4.84 -3.12
N PRO A 102 -15.15 4.66 -3.39
CA PRO A 102 -16.21 5.50 -2.84
C PRO A 102 -16.23 5.55 -1.31
N ALA A 103 -15.93 4.44 -0.62
CA ALA A 103 -15.88 4.40 0.85
C ALA A 103 -14.73 5.25 1.40
N TYR A 104 -13.55 5.22 0.77
CA TYR A 104 -12.43 6.10 1.14
C TYR A 104 -12.76 7.57 0.91
N LEU A 105 -13.43 7.90 -0.19
CA LEU A 105 -13.86 9.27 -0.48
C LEU A 105 -14.93 9.77 0.51
N ALA A 106 -15.81 8.88 0.99
CA ALA A 106 -16.83 9.21 1.98
C ALA A 106 -16.29 9.33 3.42
N LEU A 107 -15.14 8.71 3.71
CA LEU A 107 -14.61 8.59 5.07
C LEU A 107 -14.41 9.94 5.79
N PRO A 108 -13.81 10.99 5.20
CA PRO A 108 -13.63 12.27 5.89
C PRO A 108 -14.95 12.90 6.34
N ARG A 109 -15.96 12.91 5.45
CA ARG A 109 -17.29 13.44 5.77
C ARG A 109 -18.01 12.57 6.81
N PHE A 110 -17.97 11.25 6.65
CA PHE A 110 -18.53 10.30 7.60
C PHE A 110 -18.00 10.51 9.03
N LEU A 111 -16.69 10.73 9.17
CA LEU A 111 -16.05 11.01 10.46
C LEU A 111 -16.41 12.40 10.98
N ALA A 112 -16.42 13.43 10.13
CA ALA A 112 -16.80 14.79 10.50
C ALA A 112 -18.22 14.85 11.07
N ASP A 113 -19.19 14.20 10.41
CA ASP A 113 -20.60 14.13 10.86
C ASP A 113 -20.74 13.46 12.24
N ARG A 114 -19.80 12.57 12.59
CA ARG A 114 -19.74 11.87 13.90
C ARG A 114 -18.85 12.55 14.93
N LYS A 115 -18.36 13.76 14.63
CA LYS A 115 -17.38 14.48 15.47
C LYS A 115 -16.15 13.61 15.78
N TYR A 116 -15.71 12.84 14.79
CA TYR A 116 -14.54 11.96 14.85
C TYR A 116 -14.60 10.92 15.98
N LYS A 117 -15.81 10.54 16.43
CA LYS A 117 -15.97 9.40 17.34
C LYS A 117 -15.70 8.08 16.61
N ASN A 118 -15.09 7.14 17.31
CA ASN A 118 -14.83 5.80 16.79
C ASN A 118 -16.15 5.14 16.37
N PRO A 119 -16.29 4.70 15.10
CA PRO A 119 -17.44 3.91 14.70
C PRO A 119 -17.34 2.53 15.36
N THR A 120 -18.40 2.11 16.05
CA THR A 120 -18.48 0.81 16.74
C THR A 120 -19.52 -0.13 16.13
N ASP A 121 -20.34 0.38 15.21
CA ASP A 121 -21.40 -0.37 14.54
C ASP A 121 -20.95 -0.76 13.12
N PRO A 122 -20.80 -2.06 12.81
CA PRO A 122 -20.37 -2.53 11.49
C PRO A 122 -21.38 -2.23 10.37
N GLN A 123 -22.64 -1.93 10.71
CA GLN A 123 -23.69 -1.52 9.78
C GLN A 123 -23.74 0.00 9.57
N ASN A 124 -22.86 0.75 10.23
CA ASN A 124 -22.83 2.21 10.19
C ASN A 124 -21.41 2.73 10.05
N THR A 125 -20.82 2.50 8.87
CA THR A 125 -19.47 2.93 8.49
C THR A 125 -19.49 3.80 7.23
N ALA A 126 -18.31 4.25 6.79
CA ALA A 126 -18.17 5.00 5.55
C ALA A 126 -18.61 4.19 4.31
N VAL A 127 -18.55 2.84 4.36
CA VAL A 127 -19.02 1.96 3.29
C VAL A 127 -20.52 2.14 3.07
N GLN A 128 -21.33 2.06 4.13
CA GLN A 128 -22.78 2.26 4.01
C GLN A 128 -23.14 3.67 3.56
N THR A 129 -22.37 4.66 3.99
CA THR A 129 -22.56 6.06 3.56
C THR A 129 -22.27 6.25 2.07
N ALA A 130 -21.20 5.63 1.56
CA ALA A 130 -20.80 5.74 0.17
C ALA A 130 -21.78 5.06 -0.80
N PHE A 131 -22.37 3.95 -0.38
CA PHE A 131 -23.23 3.12 -1.23
C PHE A 131 -24.72 3.22 -0.88
N HIS A 132 -25.08 4.11 0.04
CA HIS A 132 -26.45 4.31 0.52
C HIS A 132 -27.14 3.03 1.04
N TYR A 133 -26.36 2.09 1.58
CA TYR A 133 -26.90 0.89 2.21
C TYR A 133 -27.41 1.19 3.62
N GLN A 134 -28.49 0.50 4.01
CA GLN A 134 -29.02 0.51 5.37
C GLN A 134 -29.02 -0.91 5.93
N ASN A 135 -28.73 -1.06 7.22
CA ASN A 135 -28.84 -2.33 7.97
C ASN A 135 -28.05 -3.51 7.37
N LYS A 136 -26.95 -3.22 6.67
CA LYS A 136 -26.05 -4.23 6.11
C LYS A 136 -24.64 -3.90 6.51
N ASP A 137 -23.91 -4.91 6.98
CA ASP A 137 -22.47 -4.83 7.14
C ASP A 137 -21.77 -5.01 5.78
N LEU A 138 -20.43 -4.94 5.78
CA LEU A 138 -19.64 -5.13 4.57
C LEU A 138 -19.93 -6.47 3.87
N PHE A 139 -20.07 -7.57 4.60
CA PHE A 139 -20.31 -8.88 4.00
C PHE A 139 -21.71 -9.01 3.41
N GLY A 140 -22.72 -8.40 4.04
CA GLY A 140 -24.06 -8.27 3.48
C GLY A 140 -24.05 -7.50 2.16
N ILE A 141 -23.23 -6.45 2.06
CA ILE A 141 -23.05 -5.67 0.83
C ILE A 141 -22.31 -6.49 -0.23
N LEU A 142 -21.22 -7.18 0.12
CA LEU A 142 -20.45 -8.02 -0.80
C LEU A 142 -21.30 -9.17 -1.37
N ARG A 143 -22.20 -9.75 -0.58
CA ARG A 143 -23.10 -10.82 -1.06
C ARG A 143 -24.00 -10.35 -2.22
N GLU A 144 -24.33 -9.06 -2.28
CA GLU A 144 -25.13 -8.47 -3.37
C GLU A 144 -24.28 -8.02 -4.56
N ASN A 145 -22.95 -8.05 -4.42
CA ASN A 145 -21.98 -7.64 -5.43
C ASN A 145 -21.00 -8.80 -5.69
N PRO A 146 -21.42 -9.87 -6.40
CA PRO A 146 -20.65 -11.10 -6.53
C PRO A 146 -19.26 -10.90 -7.17
N ASP A 147 -19.13 -10.00 -8.14
CA ASP A 147 -17.83 -9.68 -8.75
C ASP A 147 -16.87 -9.06 -7.72
N THR A 148 -17.38 -8.15 -6.89
CA THR A 148 -16.60 -7.57 -5.79
C THR A 148 -16.26 -8.61 -4.72
N ALA A 149 -17.19 -9.51 -4.41
CA ALA A 149 -16.93 -10.61 -3.48
C ALA A 149 -15.85 -11.56 -3.99
N GLN A 150 -15.81 -11.81 -5.30
CA GLN A 150 -14.74 -12.58 -5.95
C GLN A 150 -13.40 -11.84 -5.87
N GLY A 151 -13.40 -10.52 -6.10
CA GLY A 151 -12.24 -9.65 -5.90
C GLY A 151 -11.67 -9.73 -4.48
N PHE A 152 -12.56 -9.61 -3.49
CA PHE A 152 -12.22 -9.76 -2.08
C PHE A 152 -11.68 -11.16 -1.75
N ALA A 153 -12.33 -12.23 -2.23
CA ALA A 153 -11.89 -13.60 -1.99
C ALA A 153 -10.51 -13.88 -2.58
N THR A 154 -10.23 -13.36 -3.78
CA THR A 154 -8.92 -13.47 -4.43
C THR A 154 -7.83 -12.83 -3.56
N LEU A 155 -8.08 -11.62 -3.02
CA LEU A 155 -7.17 -10.97 -2.09
C LEU A 155 -6.96 -11.79 -0.82
N MET A 156 -8.02 -12.28 -0.18
CA MET A 156 -7.90 -13.04 1.07
C MET A 156 -7.11 -14.35 0.92
N ASN A 157 -7.18 -14.98 -0.25
CA ASN A 157 -6.50 -16.26 -0.50
C ASN A 157 -5.05 -16.11 -0.98
N THR A 158 -4.62 -14.91 -1.36
CA THR A 158 -3.29 -14.70 -1.96
C THR A 158 -2.14 -14.82 -0.95
N TRP A 159 -2.40 -14.48 0.32
CA TRP A 159 -1.40 -14.48 1.38
C TRP A 159 -1.80 -15.34 2.59
N ALA A 160 -2.82 -16.18 2.44
CA ALA A 160 -3.23 -17.18 3.43
C ALA A 160 -2.26 -18.37 3.45
#